data_AF-Q8YP03-F1
#
_entry.id   AF-Q8YP03-F1
#
_cell.length_a   1.000
_cell.length_b   1.000
_cell.length_c   1.000
_cell.angle_alpha   90.00
_cell.angle_beta   90.00
_cell.angle_gamma   90.00
#
_symmetry.space_group_name_H-M   'P 1'
#
loop_
_entity.id
_entity.type
_entity.pdbx_description
1 polymer ?
#
loop_
_entity_poly.entity_id
_entity_poly.type
_entity_poly.pdbx_seq_one_letter_code
_entity_poly.pdbx_strand_id
1 'polypeptide(L)'
;MFGGNIAAFLSQNTIVIGDRLRAILQQQFEQLSDLEQEILYWLAIWQQPISFSRLQTNLLISLDPATVLAAIVSLERRSLLEKWICSDAPAFTLQPLVMKIVTDELVERATQEIIQVMQSQDIADFKVLRTHWLLRPGSDDIVGDRILHQLQEKLWQIYGANLVQNLQQILLLLNDKSPLATGYIACNITTIIKKGV
;
A
#
# COMPACT_ATOMS: atom_id res chain seq x y z
N MET A 1 13.85 38.48 3.99
CA MET A 1 12.46 38.47 4.49
C MET A 1 11.53 38.45 3.28
N PHE A 2 10.54 37.55 3.24
CA PHE A 2 9.69 37.29 2.05
C PHE A 2 8.71 38.42 1.67
N GLY A 3 8.99 39.68 2.05
CA GLY A 3 8.25 40.85 1.58
C GLY A 3 6.72 40.83 1.78
N GLY A 4 6.21 40.04 2.73
CA GLY A 4 4.77 39.85 2.92
C GLY A 4 4.09 38.93 1.89
N ASN A 5 4.84 38.27 1.01
CA ASN A 5 4.30 37.28 0.08
C ASN A 5 4.09 35.94 0.78
N ILE A 6 2.90 35.80 1.37
CA ILE A 6 2.45 34.60 2.07
C ILE A 6 2.47 33.37 1.15
N ALA A 7 2.18 33.52 -0.16
CA ALA A 7 2.21 32.41 -1.11
C ALA A 7 3.63 31.88 -1.36
N ALA A 8 4.64 32.76 -1.42
CA ALA A 8 6.04 32.37 -1.57
C ALA A 8 6.62 31.75 -0.28
N PHE A 9 6.17 32.23 0.89
CA PHE A 9 6.50 31.62 2.18
C PHE A 9 5.83 30.25 2.33
N LEU A 10 4.54 30.14 2.04
CA LEU A 10 3.82 28.86 2.07
C LEU A 10 4.41 27.89 1.05
N SER A 11 4.71 28.30 -0.18
CA SER A 11 5.27 27.36 -1.17
C SER A 11 6.62 26.80 -0.75
N GLN A 12 7.57 27.63 -0.30
CA GLN A 12 8.90 27.14 0.08
C GLN A 12 8.89 26.45 1.45
N ASN A 13 8.17 26.99 2.43
CA ASN A 13 8.17 26.45 3.78
C ASN A 13 7.27 25.20 3.89
N THR A 14 6.16 25.10 3.14
CA THR A 14 5.36 23.87 3.05
C THR A 14 6.09 22.74 2.34
N ILE A 15 6.92 23.04 1.32
CA ILE A 15 7.77 22.01 0.68
C ILE A 15 8.84 21.51 1.66
N VAL A 16 9.59 22.40 2.30
CA VAL A 16 10.66 22.02 3.24
C VAL A 16 10.12 21.34 4.51
N ILE A 17 9.00 21.83 5.06
CA ILE A 17 8.30 21.18 6.19
C ILE A 17 7.72 19.85 5.73
N GLY A 18 7.17 19.78 4.52
CA GLY A 18 6.63 18.55 3.94
C GLY A 18 7.66 17.44 3.78
N ASP A 19 8.85 17.76 3.27
CA ASP A 19 9.94 16.79 3.09
C ASP A 19 10.51 16.31 4.42
N ARG A 20 10.67 17.21 5.40
CA ARG A 20 11.11 16.84 6.75
C ARG A 20 10.09 15.98 7.48
N LEU A 21 8.81 16.33 7.39
CA LEU A 21 7.72 15.52 7.98
C LEU A 21 7.63 14.16 7.30
N ARG A 22 7.81 14.10 5.97
CA ARG A 22 7.88 12.85 5.22
C ARG A 22 9.01 11.95 5.72
N ALA A 23 10.21 12.50 5.89
CA ALA A 23 11.36 11.74 6.40
C ALA A 23 11.11 11.21 7.83
N ILE A 24 10.53 12.03 8.71
CA ILE A 24 10.18 11.61 10.08
C ILE A 24 9.14 10.48 10.05
N LEU A 25 8.07 10.63 9.26
CA LEU A 25 7.02 9.62 9.14
C LEU A 25 7.55 8.32 8.53
N GLN A 26 8.48 8.40 7.58
CA GLN A 26 9.15 7.23 7.01
C GLN A 26 10.01 6.50 8.05
N GLN A 27 10.79 7.23 8.85
CA GLN A 27 11.53 6.62 9.97
C GLN A 27 10.60 5.99 11.02
N GLN A 28 9.45 6.61 11.29
CA GLN A 28 8.45 6.02 12.18
C GLN A 28 7.85 4.75 11.58
N PHE A 29 7.58 4.75 10.27
CA PHE A 29 7.05 3.61 9.53
C PHE A 29 7.98 2.40 9.59
N GLU A 30 9.29 2.60 9.41
CA GLU A 30 10.29 1.52 9.50
C GLU A 30 10.39 0.87 10.89
N GLN A 31 10.00 1.57 11.95
CA GLN A 31 9.98 1.06 13.33
C GLN A 31 8.67 0.37 13.70
N LEU A 32 7.68 0.36 12.81
CA LEU A 32 6.44 -0.36 13.02
C LEU A 32 6.66 -1.86 12.86
N SER A 33 5.93 -2.64 13.66
CA SER A 33 5.85 -4.09 13.48
C SER A 33 5.24 -4.45 12.13
N ASP A 34 5.50 -5.67 11.66
CA ASP A 34 4.98 -6.15 10.38
C ASP A 34 3.45 -6.05 10.29
N LEU A 35 2.74 -6.37 11.39
CA LEU A 35 1.29 -6.24 11.45
C LEU A 35 0.81 -4.78 11.38
N GLU A 36 1.52 -3.86 12.05
CA GLU A 36 1.21 -2.44 11.95
C GLU A 36 1.41 -1.92 10.53
N GLN A 37 2.50 -2.31 9.84
CA GLN A 37 2.73 -1.97 8.44
C GLN A 37 1.66 -2.59 7.51
N GLU A 38 1.28 -3.85 7.73
CA GLU A 38 0.22 -4.53 6.99
C GLU A 38 -1.13 -3.81 7.14
N ILE A 39 -1.49 -3.39 8.36
CA ILE A 39 -2.70 -2.60 8.60
C ILE A 39 -2.62 -1.26 7.86
N LEU A 40 -1.49 -0.54 7.94
CA LEU A 40 -1.34 0.74 7.25
C LEU A 40 -1.48 0.58 5.73
N TYR A 41 -0.90 -0.46 5.13
CA TYR A 41 -1.05 -0.73 3.71
C TYR A 41 -2.48 -1.05 3.32
N TRP A 42 -3.21 -1.86 4.10
CA TRP A 42 -4.64 -2.09 3.86
C TRP A 42 -5.47 -0.81 3.92
N LEU A 43 -5.20 0.09 4.88
CA LEU A 43 -5.85 1.39 4.97
C LEU A 43 -5.49 2.28 3.78
N ALA A 44 -4.24 2.22 3.31
CA ALA A 44 -3.78 2.94 2.11
C ALA A 44 -4.44 2.45 0.83
N ILE A 45 -4.67 1.14 0.69
CA ILE A 45 -5.43 0.57 -0.43
C ILE A 45 -6.90 0.99 -0.37
N TRP A 46 -7.49 1.03 0.82
CA TRP A 46 -8.91 1.35 0.97
C TRP A 46 -9.23 2.83 0.69
N GLN A 47 -8.30 3.74 1.01
CA GLN A 47 -8.39 5.20 0.85
C GLN A 47 -9.65 5.86 1.46
N GLN A 48 -10.43 5.10 2.22
CA GLN A 48 -11.66 5.51 2.90
C GLN A 48 -11.72 4.80 4.25
N PRO A 49 -12.55 5.29 5.20
CA PRO A 49 -12.78 4.58 6.45
C PRO A 49 -13.24 3.13 6.22
N ILE A 50 -12.55 2.18 6.86
CA ILE A 50 -12.90 0.75 6.85
C ILE A 50 -13.26 0.30 8.27
N SER A 51 -14.32 -0.51 8.40
CA SER A 51 -14.68 -1.10 9.69
C SER A 51 -13.65 -2.13 10.12
N PHE A 52 -13.55 -2.36 11.44
CA PHE A 52 -12.69 -3.41 11.99
C PHE A 52 -12.96 -4.79 11.36
N SER A 53 -14.24 -5.17 11.28
CA SER A 53 -14.65 -6.46 10.72
C SER A 53 -14.21 -6.63 9.27
N ARG A 54 -14.34 -5.60 8.45
CA ARG A 54 -13.94 -5.65 7.04
C ARG A 54 -12.42 -5.68 6.90
N LEU A 55 -11.68 -4.94 7.73
CA LEU A 55 -10.21 -5.02 7.76
C LEU A 55 -9.74 -6.46 8.06
N GLN A 56 -10.32 -7.10 9.08
CA GLN A 56 -9.96 -8.47 9.45
C GLN A 56 -10.19 -9.49 8.33
N THR A 57 -11.29 -9.37 7.58
CA THR A 57 -11.60 -10.31 6.49
C THR A 57 -10.63 -10.26 5.32
N ASN A 58 -9.82 -9.19 5.20
CA ASN A 58 -8.88 -9.03 4.09
C ASN A 58 -7.47 -9.53 4.43
N LEU A 59 -7.14 -9.70 5.72
CA LEU A 59 -5.85 -10.25 6.15
C LEU A 59 -5.70 -11.67 5.60
N LEU A 60 -4.57 -11.94 4.93
CA LEU A 60 -4.33 -13.24 4.30
C LEU A 60 -4.32 -14.38 5.32
N ILE A 61 -3.75 -14.12 6.49
CA ILE A 61 -3.74 -15.05 7.62
C ILE A 61 -4.75 -14.54 8.64
N SER A 62 -5.69 -15.40 9.05
CA SER A 62 -6.62 -15.08 10.11
C SER A 62 -5.87 -14.91 11.42
N LEU A 63 -5.76 -13.67 11.88
CA LEU A 63 -5.16 -13.33 13.17
C LEU A 63 -6.23 -13.18 14.25
N ASP A 64 -5.82 -13.38 15.49
CA ASP A 64 -6.67 -13.14 16.65
C ASP A 64 -7.14 -11.66 16.69
N PRO A 65 -8.44 -11.39 16.85
CA PRO A 65 -8.96 -10.03 16.89
C PRO A 65 -8.30 -9.11 17.91
N ALA A 66 -7.92 -9.62 19.09
CA ALA A 66 -7.28 -8.78 20.09
C ALA A 66 -5.88 -8.33 19.63
N THR A 67 -5.17 -9.17 18.88
CA THR A 67 -3.87 -8.84 18.28
C THR A 67 -4.00 -7.72 17.24
N VAL A 68 -4.97 -7.81 16.33
CA VAL A 68 -5.22 -6.76 15.32
C VAL A 68 -5.64 -5.45 16.00
N LEU A 69 -6.50 -5.52 17.02
CA LEU A 69 -6.94 -4.35 17.77
C LEU A 69 -5.78 -3.68 18.53
N ALA A 70 -4.88 -4.46 19.14
CA ALA A 70 -3.70 -3.93 19.81
C ALA A 70 -2.80 -3.16 18.85
N ALA A 71 -2.61 -3.66 17.62
CA ALA A 71 -1.86 -2.95 16.58
C ALA A 71 -2.55 -1.63 16.17
N ILE A 72 -3.88 -1.63 15.99
CA ILE A 72 -4.66 -0.40 15.71
C ILE A 72 -4.49 0.62 16.84
N VAL A 73 -4.58 0.20 18.10
CA VAL A 73 -4.40 1.08 19.27
C VAL A 73 -2.98 1.65 19.32
N SER A 74 -1.96 0.86 18.97
CA SER A 74 -0.58 1.35 18.87
C SER A 74 -0.43 2.42 17.78
N LEU A 75 -0.99 2.18 16.60
CA LEU A 75 -1.00 3.15 15.48
C LEU A 75 -1.75 4.43 15.84
N GLU A 76 -2.85 4.34 16.59
CA GLU A 76 -3.58 5.49 17.11
C GLU A 76 -2.74 6.30 18.11
N ARG A 77 -2.04 5.64 19.04
CA ARG A 77 -1.14 6.33 20.00
C ARG A 77 0.00 7.08 19.31
N ARG A 78 0.41 6.64 18.12
CA ARG A 78 1.41 7.29 17.26
C ARG A 78 0.78 8.38 16.37
N SER A 79 -0.52 8.63 16.49
CA SER A 79 -1.26 9.60 15.67
C SER A 79 -1.15 9.32 14.16
N LEU A 80 -1.14 8.05 13.75
CA LEU A 80 -1.09 7.65 12.33
C LEU A 80 -2.47 7.39 11.72
N LEU A 81 -3.48 7.22 12.57
CA LEU A 81 -4.86 6.90 12.18
C LEU A 81 -5.84 8.02 12.54
N GLU A 82 -6.96 8.03 11.83
CA GLU A 82 -8.19 8.74 12.21
C GLU A 82 -9.29 7.71 12.48
N LYS A 83 -10.12 7.99 13.49
CA LYS A 83 -11.31 7.19 13.83
C LYS A 83 -12.55 7.86 13.29
N TRP A 84 -13.42 7.04 12.73
CA TRP A 84 -14.71 7.42 12.18
C TRP A 84 -15.79 6.51 12.76
N ILE A 85 -17.04 6.95 12.70
CA ILE A 85 -18.20 6.10 12.97
C ILE A 85 -18.96 5.95 11.66
N CYS A 86 -19.04 4.72 11.14
CA CYS A 86 -19.77 4.41 9.93
C CYS A 86 -20.81 3.34 10.25
N SER A 87 -22.09 3.65 10.04
CA SER A 87 -23.20 2.73 10.32
C SER A 87 -23.13 2.12 11.73
N ASP A 88 -22.94 2.97 12.74
CA ASP A 88 -22.84 2.63 14.17
C ASP A 88 -21.65 1.72 14.56
N ALA A 89 -20.69 1.51 13.66
CA ALA A 89 -19.46 0.77 13.93
C ALA A 89 -18.21 1.68 13.84
N PRO A 90 -17.17 1.44 14.66
CA PRO A 90 -15.90 2.14 14.52
C PRO A 90 -15.25 1.77 13.19
N ALA A 91 -14.82 2.80 12.47
CA ALA A 91 -14.08 2.71 11.23
C ALA A 91 -12.76 3.48 11.35
N PHE A 92 -11.77 3.06 10.55
CA PHE A 92 -10.42 3.60 10.61
C PHE A 92 -9.96 4.02 9.23
N THR A 93 -9.20 5.10 9.16
CA THR A 93 -8.50 5.55 7.96
C THR A 93 -7.15 6.15 8.36
N LEU A 94 -6.27 6.39 7.38
CA LEU A 94 -5.04 7.14 7.59
C LEU A 94 -5.32 8.65 7.52
N GLN A 95 -4.55 9.44 8.27
CA GLN A 95 -4.50 10.88 8.04
C GLN A 95 -3.99 11.18 6.62
N PRO A 96 -4.43 12.26 5.95
CA PRO A 96 -4.09 12.52 4.53
C PRO A 96 -2.58 12.51 4.21
N LEU A 97 -1.74 13.04 5.10
CA LEU A 97 -0.29 13.03 4.90
C LEU A 97 0.29 11.61 5.05
N VAL A 98 -0.16 10.86 6.05
CA VAL A 98 0.25 9.46 6.28
C VAL A 98 -0.21 8.59 5.11
N MET A 99 -1.45 8.78 4.63
CA MET A 99 -2.02 8.12 3.46
C MET A 99 -1.09 8.26 2.25
N LYS A 100 -0.64 9.48 1.94
CA LYS A 100 0.26 9.74 0.82
C LYS A 100 1.58 8.99 0.97
N ILE A 101 2.19 9.02 2.15
CA ILE A 101 3.50 8.41 2.39
C ILE A 101 3.42 6.89 2.34
N VAL A 102 2.42 6.29 2.99
CA VAL A 102 2.22 4.85 3.00
C VAL A 102 1.88 4.35 1.59
N THR A 103 1.11 5.12 0.82
CA THR A 103 0.83 4.80 -0.60
C THR A 103 2.09 4.81 -1.45
N ASP A 104 2.93 5.84 -1.32
CA ASP A 104 4.19 5.94 -2.06
C ASP A 104 5.14 4.77 -1.68
N GLU A 105 5.24 4.44 -0.39
CA GLU A 105 6.04 3.33 0.12
C GLU A 105 5.51 1.97 -0.37
N LEU A 106 4.18 1.78 -0.38
CA LEU A 106 3.53 0.57 -0.89
C LEU A 106 3.89 0.32 -2.35
N VAL A 107 3.80 1.36 -3.18
CA VAL A 107 4.14 1.30 -4.60
C VAL A 107 5.63 1.00 -4.79
N GLU A 108 6.50 1.64 -4.02
CA GLU A 108 7.94 1.40 -4.09
C GLU A 108 8.28 -0.05 -3.72
N ARG A 109 7.75 -0.56 -2.60
CA ARG A 109 7.97 -1.96 -2.19
C ARG A 109 7.43 -2.95 -3.22
N ALA A 110 6.22 -2.75 -3.73
CA ALA A 110 5.66 -3.61 -4.78
C ALA A 110 6.53 -3.59 -6.06
N THR A 111 7.09 -2.44 -6.41
CA THR A 111 8.04 -2.32 -7.54
C THR A 111 9.30 -3.13 -7.28
N GLN A 112 9.91 -2.98 -6.10
CA GLN A 112 11.14 -3.70 -5.73
C GLN A 112 10.92 -5.22 -5.66
N GLU A 113 9.78 -5.68 -5.12
CA GLU A 113 9.43 -7.10 -5.09
C GLU A 113 9.39 -7.71 -6.50
N ILE A 114 8.75 -7.01 -7.46
CA ILE A 114 8.70 -7.47 -8.86
C ILE A 114 10.11 -7.54 -9.46
N ILE A 115 10.94 -6.52 -9.23
CA ILE A 115 12.33 -6.51 -9.72
C ILE A 115 13.11 -7.69 -9.13
N GLN A 116 13.00 -7.91 -7.83
CA GLN A 116 13.72 -8.95 -7.11
C GLN A 116 13.30 -10.35 -7.58
N VAL A 117 12.00 -10.62 -7.68
CA VAL A 117 11.48 -11.91 -8.16
C VAL A 117 11.89 -12.19 -9.60
N MET A 118 11.96 -11.17 -10.46
CA MET A 118 12.44 -11.35 -11.82
C MET A 118 13.91 -11.78 -11.89
N GLN A 119 14.72 -11.38 -10.90
CA GLN A 119 16.13 -11.77 -10.81
C GLN A 119 16.30 -13.14 -10.13
N SER A 120 15.60 -13.37 -9.01
CA SER A 120 15.74 -14.59 -8.20
C SER A 120 14.95 -15.77 -8.74
N GLN A 121 13.87 -15.51 -9.48
CA GLN A 121 12.84 -16.49 -9.86
C GLN A 121 12.20 -17.19 -8.65
N ASP A 122 12.27 -16.59 -7.46
CA ASP A 122 11.68 -17.12 -6.23
C ASP A 122 10.48 -16.26 -5.79
N ILE A 123 9.31 -16.87 -5.70
CA ILE A 123 8.08 -16.21 -5.29
C ILE A 123 8.06 -15.87 -3.79
N ALA A 124 8.98 -16.43 -2.99
CA ALA A 124 9.12 -16.10 -1.58
C ALA A 124 9.58 -14.65 -1.34
N ASP A 125 10.14 -13.99 -2.36
CA ASP A 125 10.52 -12.58 -2.31
C ASP A 125 9.30 -11.65 -2.32
N PHE A 126 8.12 -12.14 -2.73
CA PHE A 126 6.88 -11.38 -2.58
C PHE A 126 6.42 -11.34 -1.12
N LYS A 127 6.27 -10.13 -0.58
CA LYS A 127 5.72 -9.89 0.75
C LYS A 127 4.40 -9.15 0.62
N VAL A 128 4.44 -7.89 0.20
CA VAL A 128 3.29 -7.00 0.05
C VAL A 128 2.34 -7.53 -1.02
N LEU A 129 2.85 -7.90 -2.21
CA LEU A 129 2.01 -8.40 -3.30
C LEU A 129 1.39 -9.76 -2.99
N ARG A 130 1.91 -10.47 -1.98
CA ARG A 130 1.35 -11.72 -1.46
C ARG A 130 0.26 -11.47 -0.44
N THR A 131 0.42 -10.51 0.46
CA THR A 131 -0.49 -10.26 1.59
C THR A 131 -1.58 -9.24 1.31
N HIS A 132 -1.40 -8.37 0.30
CA HIS A 132 -2.36 -7.31 -0.01
C HIS A 132 -2.88 -7.43 -1.43
N TRP A 133 -4.18 -7.26 -1.60
CA TRP A 133 -4.78 -7.07 -2.92
C TRP A 133 -4.79 -5.57 -3.25
N LEU A 134 -3.97 -5.14 -4.22
CA LEU A 134 -3.80 -3.73 -4.55
C LEU A 134 -5.06 -3.09 -5.16
N LEU A 135 -5.95 -3.92 -5.73
CA LEU A 135 -7.25 -3.46 -6.18
C LEU A 135 -8.20 -3.44 -4.98
N ARG A 136 -8.79 -2.28 -4.70
CA ARG A 136 -9.73 -2.09 -3.60
C ARG A 136 -10.93 -3.07 -3.71
N PRO A 137 -11.16 -3.95 -2.71
CA PRO A 137 -12.27 -4.89 -2.72
C PRO A 137 -13.68 -4.25 -2.65
N GLY A 138 -14.52 -4.52 -3.64
CA GLY A 138 -15.94 -4.16 -3.63
C GLY A 138 -16.24 -2.71 -4.01
N SER A 139 -15.40 -2.09 -4.83
CA SER A 139 -15.69 -0.81 -5.49
C SER A 139 -15.43 -0.92 -6.98
N ASP A 140 -16.37 -0.47 -7.81
CA ASP A 140 -16.18 -0.23 -9.25
C ASP A 140 -15.39 1.07 -9.53
N ASP A 141 -14.86 1.72 -8.48
CA ASP A 141 -14.35 3.10 -8.50
C ASP A 141 -12.85 3.26 -8.76
N ILE A 142 -12.55 4.36 -9.47
CA ILE A 142 -11.28 4.95 -9.92
C ILE A 142 -10.19 5.11 -8.83
N VAL A 143 -10.51 4.95 -7.54
CA VAL A 143 -9.59 5.31 -6.43
C VAL A 143 -8.49 4.25 -6.21
N GLY A 144 -8.83 2.96 -6.32
CA GLY A 144 -7.84 1.87 -6.33
C GLY A 144 -6.89 1.93 -7.53
N ASP A 145 -7.29 2.65 -8.58
CA ASP A 145 -6.50 2.80 -9.81
C ASP A 145 -5.23 3.58 -9.55
N ARG A 146 -5.19 4.47 -8.57
CA ARG A 146 -4.01 5.31 -8.34
C ARG A 146 -2.77 4.49 -7.98
N ILE A 147 -2.89 3.52 -7.07
CA ILE A 147 -1.77 2.65 -6.66
C ILE A 147 -1.30 1.83 -7.86
N LEU A 148 -2.25 1.21 -8.56
CA LEU A 148 -1.96 0.37 -9.73
C LEU A 148 -1.33 1.19 -10.87
N HIS A 149 -1.82 2.40 -11.13
CA HIS A 149 -1.30 3.30 -12.15
C HIS A 149 0.13 3.74 -11.83
N GLN A 150 0.40 4.19 -10.61
CA GLN A 150 1.75 4.59 -10.21
C GLN A 150 2.75 3.43 -10.27
N LEU A 151 2.32 2.24 -9.83
CA LEU A 151 3.13 1.03 -9.93
C LEU A 151 3.41 0.69 -11.39
N GLN A 152 2.39 0.75 -12.24
CA GLN A 152 2.53 0.46 -13.66
C GLN A 152 3.44 1.48 -14.36
N GLU A 153 3.32 2.78 -14.09
CA GLU A 153 4.20 3.82 -14.62
C GLU A 153 5.66 3.52 -14.26
N LYS A 154 5.94 3.20 -12.99
CA LYS A 154 7.29 2.83 -12.53
C LYS A 154 7.81 1.59 -13.24
N LEU A 155 7.01 0.53 -13.33
CA LEU A 155 7.40 -0.70 -14.00
C LEU A 155 7.62 -0.51 -15.50
N TRP A 156 6.83 0.35 -16.15
CA TRP A 156 7.00 0.70 -17.56
C TRP A 156 8.31 1.45 -17.81
N GLN A 157 8.71 2.36 -16.91
CA GLN A 157 10.01 3.03 -17.02
C GLN A 157 11.19 2.06 -16.93
N ILE A 158 11.02 0.93 -16.22
CA ILE A 158 12.06 -0.08 -16.04
C ILE A 158 12.10 -1.08 -17.20
N TYR A 159 10.94 -1.61 -17.60
CA TYR A 159 10.84 -2.75 -18.53
C TYR A 159 10.34 -2.38 -19.93
N GLY A 160 9.73 -1.20 -20.10
CA GLY A 160 9.13 -0.75 -21.35
C GLY A 160 8.18 -1.78 -21.96
N ALA A 161 8.32 -2.01 -23.26
CA ALA A 161 7.49 -2.95 -24.02
C ALA A 161 7.55 -4.41 -23.52
N ASN A 162 8.59 -4.79 -22.77
CA ASN A 162 8.74 -6.14 -22.22
C ASN A 162 7.94 -6.34 -20.92
N LEU A 163 7.32 -5.29 -20.36
CA LEU A 163 6.62 -5.36 -19.08
C LEU A 163 5.58 -6.49 -19.05
N VAL A 164 4.70 -6.57 -20.05
CA VAL A 164 3.64 -7.58 -20.09
C VAL A 164 4.22 -8.99 -20.13
N GLN A 165 5.26 -9.22 -20.92
CA GLN A 165 5.92 -10.53 -21.02
C GLN A 165 6.59 -10.92 -19.69
N ASN A 166 7.27 -9.98 -19.03
CA ASN A 166 7.90 -10.21 -17.73
C ASN A 166 6.87 -10.56 -16.65
N LEU A 167 5.76 -9.82 -16.60
CA LEU A 167 4.66 -10.12 -15.67
C LEU A 167 4.01 -11.47 -15.96
N GLN A 168 3.90 -11.88 -17.23
CA GLN A 168 3.44 -13.22 -17.59
C GLN A 168 4.41 -14.32 -17.13
N GLN A 169 5.73 -14.09 -17.16
CA GLN A 169 6.70 -15.02 -16.60
C GLN A 169 6.52 -15.21 -15.08
N ILE A 170 6.20 -14.13 -14.35
CA ILE A 170 5.86 -14.24 -12.91
C ILE A 170 4.65 -15.15 -12.72
N LEU A 171 3.60 -15.00 -13.53
CA LEU A 171 2.41 -15.85 -13.43
C LEU A 171 2.74 -17.33 -13.64
N LEU A 172 3.71 -17.65 -14.52
CA LEU A 172 4.16 -19.03 -14.71
C LEU A 172 4.86 -19.61 -13.48
N LEU A 173 5.59 -18.79 -12.70
CA LEU A 173 6.23 -19.23 -11.44
C LEU A 173 5.22 -19.60 -10.35
N LEU A 174 3.99 -19.10 -10.45
CA LEU A 174 2.91 -19.37 -9.51
C LEU A 174 2.17 -20.69 -9.82
N ASN A 175 2.42 -21.30 -10.99
CA ASN A 175 1.81 -22.58 -11.34
C ASN A 175 2.19 -23.65 -10.31
N ASP A 176 1.22 -24.51 -9.98
CA ASP A 176 1.35 -25.61 -9.02
C ASP A 176 1.67 -25.20 -7.56
N LYS A 177 1.61 -23.90 -7.25
CA LYS A 177 1.75 -23.39 -5.87
C LYS A 177 0.39 -23.35 -5.18
N SER A 178 0.37 -23.63 -3.87
CA SER A 178 -0.87 -23.58 -3.10
C SER A 178 -1.43 -22.14 -3.00
N PRO A 179 -2.77 -21.97 -2.88
CA PRO A 179 -3.38 -20.65 -2.72
C PRO A 179 -2.82 -19.82 -1.55
N LEU A 180 -2.44 -20.48 -0.44
CA LEU A 180 -1.83 -19.80 0.70
C LEU A 180 -0.39 -19.34 0.42
N ALA A 181 0.34 -20.08 -0.41
CA ALA A 181 1.68 -19.70 -0.83
C ALA A 181 1.64 -18.52 -1.81
N THR A 182 0.68 -18.49 -2.73
CA THR A 182 0.56 -17.42 -3.73
C THR A 182 -0.18 -16.19 -3.22
N GLY A 183 -1.08 -16.34 -2.24
CA GLY A 183 -1.87 -15.24 -1.69
C GLY A 183 -2.52 -14.40 -2.79
N TYR A 184 -2.29 -13.09 -2.77
CA TYR A 184 -2.83 -12.16 -3.76
C TYR A 184 -1.93 -11.91 -4.98
N ILE A 185 -0.77 -12.58 -5.10
CA ILE A 185 0.22 -12.28 -6.16
C ILE A 185 -0.44 -12.40 -7.54
N ALA A 186 -1.07 -13.55 -7.83
CA ALA A 186 -1.67 -13.81 -9.15
C ALA A 186 -2.73 -12.75 -9.50
N CYS A 187 -3.58 -12.38 -8.53
CA CYS A 187 -4.60 -11.35 -8.69
C CYS A 187 -3.99 -9.98 -8.99
N ASN A 188 -2.95 -9.58 -8.25
CA ASN A 188 -2.25 -8.33 -8.45
C ASN A 188 -1.58 -8.25 -9.83
N ILE A 189 -0.77 -9.25 -10.17
CA ILE A 189 -0.06 -9.29 -11.46
C ILE A 189 -1.04 -9.28 -12.63
N THR A 190 -2.12 -10.07 -12.55
CA THR A 190 -3.17 -10.08 -13.58
C THR A 190 -3.85 -8.71 -13.71
N THR A 191 -4.10 -8.02 -12.59
CA THR A 191 -4.71 -6.69 -12.60
C THR A 191 -3.79 -5.65 -13.23
N ILE A 192 -2.49 -5.68 -12.91
CA ILE A 192 -1.49 -4.79 -13.50
C ILE A 192 -1.42 -4.98 -15.02
N ILE A 193 -1.42 -6.23 -15.51
CA ILE A 193 -1.44 -6.51 -16.95
C ILE A 193 -2.70 -5.93 -17.61
N LYS A 194 -3.89 -6.15 -17.02
CA LYS A 194 -5.17 -5.72 -17.60
C LYS A 194 -5.34 -4.20 -17.67
N LYS A 195 -4.82 -3.46 -16.70
CA LYS A 195 -4.93 -2.00 -16.67
C LYS A 195 -3.89 -1.28 -17.54
N GLY A 196 -2.89 -2.01 -18.03
CA GLY A 196 -1.81 -1.45 -18.83
C GLY A 196 -1.88 -1.61 -20.34
N VAL A 197 -3.02 -2.11 -20.83
CA VAL A 197 -3.37 -2.18 -22.26
C VAL A 197 -4.53 -1.23 -22.50
#